data_AF-A0A4V2USD8-F1
#
_entry.id   AF-A0A4V2USD8-F1
#
_cell.length_a   1.000
_cell.length_b   1.000
_cell.length_c   1.000
_cell.angle_alpha   90.00
_cell.angle_beta   90.00
_cell.angle_gamma   90.00
#
_symmetry.space_group_name_H-M   'P 1'
#
loop_
_entity.id
_entity.type
_entity.pdbx_description
1 polymer ?
#
loop_
_entity_poly.entity_id
_entity_poly.type
_entity_poly.pdbx_seq_one_letter_code
_entity_poly.pdbx_strand_id
1 'polypeptide(L)' 'MDKKRKRTNNNKKPTIAPSIEMDDLEKDATPEEIEKGDYTPVTKLVIDRAFEDE' A
#
# COMPACT_ATOMS: atom_id res chain seq x y z
N MET A 1 9.09 26.89 -20.74
CA MET A 1 8.31 26.93 -19.47
C MET A 1 8.55 25.63 -18.73
N ASP A 2 9.62 25.58 -17.95
CA ASP A 2 10.05 24.38 -17.22
C ASP A 2 9.18 24.20 -15.98
N LYS A 3 8.23 23.28 -16.06
CA LYS A 3 7.42 22.86 -14.89
C LYS A 3 8.31 22.07 -13.94
N LYS A 4 8.98 22.78 -13.03
CA LYS A 4 9.69 22.21 -11.87
C LYS A 4 8.75 21.23 -11.16
N ARG A 5 9.01 19.93 -11.32
CA ARG A 5 8.32 18.85 -10.61
C ARG A 5 8.64 18.99 -9.12
N LYS A 6 7.75 19.63 -8.35
CA LYS A 6 7.78 19.63 -6.89
C LYS A 6 7.63 18.18 -6.44
N ARG A 7 8.74 17.51 -6.13
CA ARG A 7 8.74 16.28 -5.34
C ARG A 7 8.31 16.67 -3.93
N THR A 8 7.01 16.59 -3.67
CA THR A 8 6.50 16.75 -2.31
C THR A 8 6.95 15.53 -1.52
N ASN A 9 7.94 15.73 -0.63
CA ASN A 9 8.25 14.82 0.45
C ASN A 9 6.98 14.68 1.32
N ASN A 10 6.13 13.72 0.95
CA ASN A 10 4.97 13.36 1.72
C ASN A 10 5.43 12.49 2.87
N ASN A 11 5.74 13.10 4.02
CA ASN A 11 5.66 12.44 5.33
C ASN A 11 4.20 12.05 5.69
N LYS A 12 3.37 11.73 4.69
CA LYS A 12 2.02 11.20 4.90
C LYS A 12 2.21 9.75 5.27
N LYS A 13 1.70 9.38 6.45
CA LYS A 13 1.59 7.97 6.84
C LYS A 13 0.90 7.22 5.69
N PRO A 14 1.31 5.99 5.38
CA PRO A 14 0.59 5.15 4.43
C PRO A 14 -0.89 5.16 4.79
N THR A 15 -1.76 5.48 3.83
CA THR A 15 -3.21 5.56 4.04
C THR A 15 -3.89 4.87 2.86
N ILE A 16 -5.00 4.17 3.11
CA ILE A 16 -5.79 3.52 2.07
C ILE A 16 -6.53 4.59 1.26
N ALA A 17 -6.61 4.40 -0.06
CA ALA A 17 -7.36 5.33 -0.91
C ALA A 17 -8.87 5.25 -0.59
N PRO A 18 -9.63 6.35 -0.67
CA PRO A 18 -11.01 6.41 -0.17
C PRO A 18 -12.00 5.41 -0.78
N SER A 19 -11.72 4.89 -1.98
CA SER A 19 -12.59 3.99 -2.73
C SER A 19 -12.04 2.57 -2.87
N ILE A 20 -10.96 2.24 -2.16
CA ILE A 20 -10.36 0.91 -2.19
C ILE A 20 -10.90 0.09 -1.02
N GLU A 21 -11.40 -1.12 -1.32
CA GLU A 21 -11.79 -2.10 -0.33
C GLU A 21 -10.56 -2.85 0.19
N MET A 22 -10.56 -3.19 1.48
CA MET A 22 -9.42 -3.84 2.13
C MET A 22 -9.15 -5.24 1.57
N ASP A 23 -10.21 -5.99 1.25
CA ASP A 23 -10.13 -7.36 0.76
C ASP A 23 -9.36 -7.46 -0.57
N ASP A 24 -9.39 -6.41 -1.38
CA ASP A 24 -8.63 -6.36 -2.63
C ASP A 24 -7.14 -6.10 -2.41
N LEU A 25 -6.76 -5.46 -1.29
CA LEU A 25 -5.37 -5.21 -0.92
C LEU A 25 -4.70 -6.42 -0.24
N GLU A 26 -5.50 -7.41 0.17
CA GLU A 26 -4.99 -8.63 0.78
C GLU A 26 -4.55 -9.68 -0.24
N LYS A 27 -5.19 -9.68 -1.41
CA LYS A 27 -4.92 -10.61 -2.52
C LYS A 27 -3.56 -10.33 -3.13
N ASP A 28 -2.81 -11.41 -3.36
CA ASP A 28 -1.55 -11.33 -4.10
C ASP A 28 -1.84 -11.16 -5.59
N ALA A 29 -1.05 -10.32 -6.26
CA ALA A 29 -1.13 -10.16 -7.71
C ALA A 29 -0.66 -11.44 -8.41
N THR A 30 -1.37 -11.81 -9.48
CA THR A 30 -0.98 -12.95 -10.32
C THR A 30 0.29 -12.65 -11.12
N PRO A 31 1.02 -13.67 -11.61
CA PRO A 31 2.21 -13.45 -12.43
C PRO A 31 1.95 -12.60 -13.68
N GLU A 32 0.79 -12.76 -14.32
CA GLU A 32 0.39 -12.00 -15.51
C GLU A 32 0.16 -10.52 -15.19
N GLU A 33 -0.47 -10.22 -14.05
CA GLU A 33 -0.69 -8.84 -13.58
C GLU A 33 0.64 -8.16 -13.22
N ILE A 34 1.57 -8.89 -12.61
CA ILE A 34 2.91 -8.39 -12.31
C ILE A 34 3.67 -8.06 -13.60
N GLU A 35 3.61 -8.94 -14.61
CA GLU A 35 4.24 -8.72 -15.91
C GLU A 35 3.69 -7.48 -16.63
N LYS A 36 2.37 -7.27 -16.56
CA LYS A 36 1.69 -6.09 -17.15
C LYS A 36 1.88 -4.81 -16.33
N GLY A 37 2.27 -4.92 -15.07
CA GLY A 37 2.35 -3.80 -14.14
C GLY A 37 1.00 -3.39 -13.53
N ASP A 38 -0.01 -4.26 -13.63
CA ASP A 38 -1.38 -4.05 -13.15
C ASP A 38 -1.49 -4.43 -11.66
N TYR A 39 -0.68 -3.81 -10.80
CA TYR A 39 -0.71 -4.04 -9.36
C TYR A 39 -0.42 -2.76 -8.58
N THR A 40 -0.84 -2.74 -7.31
CA THR A 40 -0.56 -1.63 -6.38
C THR A 40 0.33 -2.12 -5.24
N PRO A 41 1.49 -1.49 -4.97
CA PRO A 41 2.32 -1.87 -3.83
C PRO A 41 1.66 -1.44 -2.53
N VAL A 42 1.49 -2.40 -1.60
CA VAL A 42 0.90 -2.18 -0.29
C VAL A 42 1.88 -2.52 0.83
N THR A 43 1.65 -1.99 2.03
CA THR A 43 2.42 -2.33 3.23
C THR A 43 1.48 -2.92 4.27
N LYS A 44 1.67 -4.19 4.63
CA LYS A 44 0.88 -4.87 5.67
C LYS A 44 1.51 -4.58 7.05
N LEU A 45 0.75 -3.95 7.95
CA LEU A 45 1.16 -3.75 9.34
C LEU A 45 0.60 -4.90 10.19
N VAL A 46 1.47 -5.80 10.64
CA VAL A 46 1.10 -6.87 11.57
C VAL A 46 1.53 -6.44 12.97
N ILE A 47 0.56 -6.31 13.89
CA ILE A 47 0.84 -6.05 15.31
C ILE A 47 0.83 -7.40 16.01
N ASP A 48 2.01 -7.96 16.24
CA ASP A 48 2.16 -9.17 17.05
C ASP A 48 2.07 -8.78 18.54
N ARG A 49 0.94 -9.08 19.18
CA ARG A 49 0.79 -8.92 20.63
C ARG A 49 0.79 -10.31 21.24
N ALA A 50 1.85 -10.65 21.97
CA ALA A 50 1.76 -11.71 22.96
C ALA A 50 0.84 -11.21 24.08
N PHE A 51 -0.39 -11.73 24.12
CA PHE A 51 -1.18 -11.65 25.34
C PHE A 51 -0.54 -12.64 26.31
N GLU A 52 0.32 -12.16 27.21
CA GLU A 52 0.56 -12.87 28.46
C GLU A 52 -0.68 -12.62 29.32
N ASP A 53 -1.62 -13.56 29.25
CA ASP A 53 -2.74 -13.62 30.18
C ASP A 53 -2.16 -13.90 31.59
N GLU A 54 -2.34 -12.95 32.52
CA GLU A 54 -2.11 -13.11 33.98
C GLU A 54 -3.22 -13.95 34.63
#